data_AF-A0A1C5C7P1-F1
#
_entry.id   AF-A0A1C5C7P1-F1
#
_cell.length_a   1.000
_cell.length_b   1.000
_cell.length_c   1.000
_cell.angle_alpha   90.00
_cell.angle_beta   90.00
_cell.angle_gamma   90.00
#
_symmetry.space_group_name_H-M   'P 1'
#
loop_
_entity.id
_entity.type
_entity.pdbx_description
1 polymer ?
#
loop_
_entity_poly.entity_id
_entity_poly.type
_entity_poly.pdbx_seq_one_letter_code
_entity_poly.pdbx_strand_id
1 'polypeptide(L)'
;MTTEPATGSSSGWDQAIYRCGRCGAQSTVTTEEAYLQAVGVHTDAHAVWDRLNPMERDGFASILRTILSAPDLGFEFLALADRRQHTGDTQSSPAVLGTNTPQPDSSPSNATARATE
;
A
#
# COMPACT_ATOMS: atom_id res chain seq x y z
N MET A 1 -24.02 51.82 23.84
CA MET A 1 -25.10 50.80 23.88
C MET A 1 -25.17 50.24 22.46
N THR A 2 -24.92 48.98 22.15
CA THR A 2 -24.78 47.76 22.94
C THR A 2 -24.08 46.74 22.07
N THR A 3 -23.16 45.97 22.66
CA THR A 3 -22.54 44.77 22.08
C THR A 3 -23.57 43.65 22.02
N GLU A 4 -23.66 42.91 20.91
CA GLU A 4 -24.08 41.51 20.95
C GLU A 4 -23.12 40.67 20.11
N PRO A 5 -22.45 39.67 20.71
CA PRO A 5 -21.76 38.63 19.98
C PRO A 5 -22.80 37.60 19.53
N ALA A 6 -22.95 37.39 18.22
CA ALA A 6 -23.62 36.20 17.71
C ALA A 6 -22.69 35.00 17.93
N THR A 7 -22.68 34.47 19.16
CA THR A 7 -22.19 33.13 19.46
C THR A 7 -22.94 32.15 18.56
N GLY A 8 -22.23 31.62 17.57
CA GLY A 8 -22.72 30.51 16.76
C GLY A 8 -23.17 29.38 17.67
N SER A 9 -24.38 28.90 17.44
CA SER A 9 -24.98 27.79 18.16
C SER A 9 -24.16 26.51 17.93
N SER A 10 -23.14 26.25 18.74
CA SER A 10 -22.58 24.90 18.87
C SER A 10 -23.59 24.10 19.71
N SER A 11 -24.57 23.49 19.05
CA SER A 11 -25.43 22.47 19.65
C SER A 11 -24.55 21.43 20.35
N GLY A 12 -24.71 21.32 21.66
CA GLY A 12 -23.74 20.74 22.60
C GLY A 12 -23.34 19.30 22.32
N TRP A 13 -22.08 19.12 21.93
CA TRP A 13 -21.34 17.89 22.10
C TRP A 13 -20.47 18.04 23.34
N ASP A 14 -20.98 17.64 24.50
CA ASP A 14 -20.23 17.77 25.75
C ASP A 14 -19.17 16.67 25.86
N GLN A 15 -19.56 15.42 25.52
CA GLN A 15 -18.70 14.24 25.52
C GLN A 15 -19.45 13.05 24.91
N ALA A 16 -18.75 12.19 24.16
CA ALA A 16 -19.27 10.90 23.70
C ALA A 16 -18.25 9.79 23.97
N ILE A 17 -18.76 8.60 24.30
CA ILE A 17 -17.95 7.40 24.43
C ILE A 17 -18.19 6.54 23.19
N TYR A 18 -17.20 6.46 22.32
CA TYR A 18 -17.14 5.43 21.30
C TYR A 18 -16.84 4.07 21.96
N ARG A 19 -17.61 3.04 21.60
CA ARG A 19 -17.36 1.65 21.99
C ARG A 19 -17.43 0.75 20.77
N CYS A 20 -16.36 0.02 20.50
CA CYS A 20 -16.34 -0.98 19.44
C CYS A 20 -17.05 -2.25 19.93
N GLY A 21 -18.16 -2.62 19.28
CA GLY A 21 -18.91 -3.84 19.60
C GLY A 21 -18.16 -5.14 19.29
N ARG A 22 -17.07 -5.08 18.51
CA ARG A 22 -16.29 -6.25 18.09
C ARG A 22 -15.16 -6.61 19.06
N CYS A 23 -14.33 -5.63 19.41
CA CYS A 23 -13.15 -5.84 20.25
C CYS A 23 -13.27 -5.23 21.65
N GLY A 24 -14.36 -4.49 21.92
CA GLY A 24 -14.60 -3.86 23.21
C GLY A 24 -13.76 -2.60 23.46
N ALA A 25 -12.95 -2.15 22.50
CA ALA A 25 -12.18 -0.92 22.61
C ALA A 25 -13.10 0.28 22.85
N GLN A 26 -12.63 1.22 23.68
CA GLN A 26 -13.39 2.43 24.02
C GLN A 26 -12.53 3.67 23.82
N SER A 27 -13.15 4.74 23.31
CA SER A 27 -12.52 6.05 23.20
C SER A 27 -13.49 7.12 23.67
N THR A 28 -12.98 8.06 24.46
CA THR A 28 -13.74 9.23 24.90
C THR A 28 -13.34 10.41 24.03
N VAL A 29 -14.32 11.10 23.47
CA VAL A 29 -14.13 12.24 22.57
C VAL A 29 -15.08 13.36 22.94
N THR A 30 -14.69 14.60 22.67
CA THR A 30 -15.42 15.81 23.08
C THR A 30 -16.02 16.57 21.90
N THR A 31 -15.88 16.06 20.68
CA THR A 31 -16.48 16.65 19.47
C THR A 31 -17.06 15.56 18.58
N GLU A 32 -18.07 15.93 17.80
CA GLU A 32 -18.67 15.05 16.78
C GLU A 32 -17.63 14.58 15.76
N GLU A 33 -16.81 15.49 15.27
CA GLU A 33 -15.78 15.20 14.27
C GLU A 33 -14.76 14.18 14.79
N ALA A 34 -14.29 14.37 16.03
CA ALA A 34 -13.38 13.41 16.66
C ALA A 34 -14.05 12.04 16.87
N TYR A 35 -15.35 12.01 17.15
CA TYR A 35 -16.11 10.77 17.24
C TYR A 35 -16.15 10.03 15.90
N LEU A 36 -16.55 10.73 14.83
CA LEU A 36 -16.62 10.15 13.49
C LEU A 36 -15.23 9.67 13.02
N GLN A 37 -14.19 10.45 13.28
CA GLN A 37 -12.81 10.06 12.99
C GLN A 37 -12.40 8.81 13.77
N ALA A 38 -12.70 8.74 15.07
CA ALA A 38 -12.38 7.57 15.90
C ALA A 38 -13.09 6.31 15.40
N VAL A 39 -14.37 6.41 15.05
CA VAL A 39 -15.14 5.29 14.45
C VAL A 39 -14.52 4.83 13.13
N GLY A 40 -14.20 5.78 12.24
CA GLY A 40 -13.61 5.49 10.93
C GLY A 40 -12.27 4.79 11.03
N VAL A 41 -11.31 5.41 11.74
CA VAL A 41 -9.95 4.85 11.91
C VAL A 41 -10.00 3.48 12.58
N HIS A 42 -10.88 3.28 13.57
CA HIS A 42 -10.99 1.99 14.24
C HIS A 42 -11.61 0.91 13.34
N THR A 43 -12.58 1.28 12.50
CA THR A 43 -13.18 0.38 11.51
C THR A 43 -12.16 -0.04 10.46
N ASP A 44 -11.39 0.91 9.93
CA ASP A 44 -10.33 0.63 8.95
C ASP A 44 -9.21 -0.23 9.55
N ALA A 45 -8.85 0.00 10.82
CA ALA A 45 -7.88 -0.84 11.53
C ALA A 45 -8.35 -2.31 11.59
N HIS A 46 -9.64 -2.55 11.83
CA HIS A 46 -10.21 -3.90 11.77
C HIS A 46 -10.14 -4.50 10.36
N ALA A 47 -10.46 -3.71 9.32
CA ALA A 47 -10.40 -4.18 7.95
C ALA A 47 -8.97 -4.58 7.54
N VAL A 48 -7.95 -3.82 7.96
CA VAL A 48 -6.54 -4.19 7.75
C VAL A 48 -6.18 -5.44 8.54
N TRP A 49 -6.53 -5.49 9.83
CA TRP A 49 -6.23 -6.63 10.70
C TRP A 49 -6.79 -7.97 10.17
N ASP A 50 -8.00 -7.93 9.61
CA ASP A 50 -8.68 -9.12 9.08
C ASP A 50 -8.03 -9.69 7.82
N ARG A 51 -7.33 -8.86 7.05
CA ARG A 51 -6.61 -9.31 5.84
C ARG A 51 -5.31 -10.04 6.17
N LEU A 52 -4.77 -9.83 7.36
CA LEU A 52 -3.52 -10.42 7.80
C LEU A 52 -3.75 -11.78 8.45
N ASN A 53 -2.92 -12.76 8.13
CA ASN A 53 -2.85 -14.02 8.85
C ASN A 53 -2.19 -13.83 10.25
N PRO A 54 -2.27 -14.82 11.16
CA PRO A 54 -1.71 -14.68 12.50
C PRO A 54 -0.24 -14.27 12.56
N MET A 55 0.62 -14.85 11.71
CA MET A 55 2.05 -14.52 11.68
C MET A 55 2.29 -13.09 11.17
N GLU A 56 1.54 -12.68 10.15
CA GLU A 56 1.60 -11.34 9.58
C GLU A 56 1.15 -10.28 10.59
N ARG A 57 0.15 -10.57 11.43
CA ARG A 57 -0.32 -9.65 12.47
C ARG A 57 0.77 -9.31 13.47
N ASP A 58 1.51 -10.32 13.93
CA ASP A 58 2.60 -10.14 14.89
C ASP A 58 3.74 -9.32 14.27
N GLY A 59 4.12 -9.65 13.03
CA GLY A 59 5.12 -8.91 12.28
C GLY A 59 4.71 -7.45 12.05
N PHE A 60 3.48 -7.23 11.58
CA PHE A 60 2.93 -5.91 11.31
C PHE A 60 2.85 -5.07 12.59
N ALA A 61 2.37 -5.63 13.70
CA ALA A 61 2.33 -4.93 14.98
C ALA A 61 3.74 -4.57 15.50
N SER A 62 4.73 -5.44 15.30
CA SER A 62 6.13 -5.15 15.67
C SER A 62 6.70 -3.97 14.88
N ILE A 63 6.50 -3.98 13.55
CA ILE A 63 6.93 -2.89 12.66
C ILE A 63 6.23 -1.59 13.02
N LEU A 64 4.90 -1.61 13.22
CA LEU A 64 4.16 -0.41 13.60
C LEU A 64 4.64 0.19 14.93
N ARG A 65 4.94 -0.62 15.95
CA ARG A 65 5.50 -0.10 17.21
C ARG A 65 6.83 0.62 17.00
N THR A 66 7.65 0.14 16.07
CA THR A 66 8.94 0.75 15.74
C THR A 66 8.77 2.05 14.94
N ILE A 67 7.85 2.07 13.97
CA ILE A 67 7.60 3.28 13.17
C ILE A 67 6.92 4.36 14.00
N LEU A 68 5.94 4.00 14.83
CA LEU A 68 5.20 4.97 15.65
C LEU A 68 6.05 5.56 16.78
N SER A 69 7.15 4.91 17.20
CA SER A 69 8.09 5.49 18.16
C SER A 69 9.06 6.50 17.53
N ALA A 70 9.20 6.50 16.20
CA ALA A 70 10.04 7.42 15.45
C ALA A 70 9.37 7.79 14.10
N PRO A 71 8.45 8.77 14.06
CA PRO A 71 7.67 9.09 12.86
C PRO A 71 8.52 9.38 11.60
N ASP A 72 9.69 10.00 11.77
CA ASP A 72 10.64 10.29 10.67
C ASP A 72 11.10 9.01 9.96
N LEU A 73 11.23 7.89 10.68
CA LEU A 73 11.53 6.58 10.09
C LEU A 73 10.43 6.15 9.12
N GLY A 74 9.16 6.43 9.45
CA GLY A 74 8.03 6.12 8.58
C GLY A 74 8.13 6.84 7.23
N PHE A 75 8.45 8.13 7.24
CA PHE A 75 8.62 8.92 6.02
C PHE A 75 9.77 8.40 5.15
N GLU A 76 10.94 8.12 5.75
CA GLU A 76 12.09 7.57 5.02
C GLU A 76 11.81 6.17 4.46
N PHE A 77 11.09 5.33 5.21
CA PHE A 77 10.71 4.00 4.78
C PHE A 77 9.78 4.05 3.55
N LEU A 78 8.80 4.97 3.54
CA LEU A 78 7.93 5.20 2.39
C LEU A 78 8.74 5.70 1.18
N ALA A 79 9.65 6.65 1.36
CA ALA A 79 10.51 7.15 0.28
C ALA A 79 11.41 6.05 -0.33
N LEU A 80 11.84 5.06 0.46
CA LEU A 80 12.54 3.87 -0.06
C LEU A 80 11.62 2.95 -0.86
N ALA A 81 10.40 2.70 -0.37
CA ALA A 81 9.42 1.87 -1.05
C ALA A 81 9.04 2.46 -2.43
N ASP A 82 8.76 3.76 -2.48
CA ASP A 82 8.42 4.46 -3.71
C ASP A 82 9.56 4.36 -4.74
N ARG A 83 10.81 4.58 -4.32
CA ARG A 83 11.98 4.45 -5.21
C ARG A 83 12.13 3.05 -5.80
N ARG A 84 11.84 1.99 -5.04
CA ARG A 84 11.89 0.61 -5.55
C ARG A 84 10.84 0.35 -6.62
N GLN A 85 9.63 0.89 -6.44
CA GLN A 85 8.56 0.76 -7.43
C GLN A 85 8.95 1.44 -8.75
N HIS A 86 9.56 2.63 -8.69
CA HIS A 86 9.99 3.36 -9.89
C HIS A 86 11.22 2.74 -10.59
N THR A 87 12.09 2.03 -9.86
CA THR A 87 13.28 1.39 -10.44
C THR A 87 12.94 0.08 -11.18
N GLY A 88 11.84 -0.59 -10.81
CA GLY A 88 11.36 -1.81 -11.48
C GLY A 88 10.91 -1.62 -12.93
N ASP A 89 10.45 -0.41 -13.29
CA ASP A 89 9.94 -0.11 -14.64
C ASP A 89 11.04 0.22 -15.65
N THR A 90 12.25 0.55 -15.21
CA THR A 90 13.36 0.95 -16.10
C THR A 90 14.20 -0.25 -16.57
N GLN A 91 14.07 -1.42 -15.93
CA GLN A 91 14.90 -2.60 -16.23
C GLN A 91 14.19 -3.66 -17.11
N SER A 92 13.16 -3.26 -17.85
CA SER A 92 12.51 -4.08 -18.89
C SER A 92 12.76 -3.50 -20.29
N SER A 93 14.02 -3.36 -20.70
CA SER A 93 14.35 -3.21 -22.11
C SER A 93 15.77 -3.69 -22.39
N PRO A 94 15.97 -4.94 -22.87
CA PRO A 94 17.24 -5.28 -23.49
C PRO A 94 17.28 -4.56 -24.84
N ALA A 95 18.18 -3.59 -24.97
CA ALA A 95 18.59 -3.08 -26.27
C ALA A 95 19.17 -4.25 -27.08
N VAL A 96 18.36 -4.84 -27.95
CA VAL A 96 18.85 -5.76 -28.98
C VAL A 96 19.53 -4.91 -30.05
N LEU A 97 20.80 -4.61 -29.83
CA LEU A 97 21.71 -4.10 -30.85
C LEU A 97 22.46 -5.31 -31.43
N GLY A 98 22.01 -5.79 -32.59
CA GLY A 98 22.59 -6.98 -33.23
C GLY A 98 22.10 -7.14 -34.67
N THR A 99 22.76 -6.41 -35.57
CA THR A 99 22.76 -6.47 -37.04
C THR A 99 22.28 -7.77 -37.69
N ASN A 100 21.20 -7.69 -38.49
CA ASN A 100 20.86 -8.73 -39.47
C ASN A 100 21.62 -8.50 -40.78
N THR A 101 22.58 -9.40 -41.06
CA THR A 101 23.27 -9.57 -42.34
C THR A 101 22.32 -10.22 -43.36
N PRO A 102 22.32 -9.86 -44.66
CA PRO A 102 21.49 -10.54 -45.66
C PRO A 102 22.08 -11.91 -46.04
N GLN A 103 21.26 -12.95 -46.00
CA GLN A 103 21.58 -14.31 -46.42
C GLN A 103 21.41 -14.47 -47.94
N PRO A 104 22.38 -15.00 -48.70
CA PRO A 104 22.14 -15.40 -50.08
C PRO A 104 21.62 -16.85 -50.17
N ASP A 105 20.65 -17.02 -51.08
CA ASP A 105 20.05 -18.29 -51.52
C ASP A 105 21.08 -19.37 -51.89
N SER A 106 20.80 -20.63 -51.53
CA SER A 106 21.24 -21.83 -52.25
C SER A 106 20.49 -23.08 -51.75
N SER A 107 19.54 -23.56 -52.55
CA SER A 107 19.11 -24.97 -52.63
C SER A 107 19.70 -25.57 -53.92
N PRO A 108 19.55 -26.88 -54.21
CA PRO A 108 19.74 -28.07 -53.38
C PRO A 108 20.61 -29.14 -54.12
N SER A 109 21.18 -30.14 -53.43
CA SER A 109 21.67 -31.45 -53.98
C SER A 109 22.41 -32.19 -52.86
N ASN A 110 22.38 -33.51 -52.63
CA ASN A 110 22.00 -34.65 -53.46
C ASN A 110 21.71 -35.84 -52.50
N ALA A 111 20.63 -36.60 -52.71
CA ALA A 111 20.36 -37.82 -51.96
C ALA A 111 21.12 -39.00 -52.60
N THR A 112 22.11 -39.53 -51.91
CA THR A 112 22.86 -40.72 -52.35
C THR A 112 22.10 -41.99 -51.99
N ALA A 113 21.80 -42.77 -53.02
CA ALA A 113 21.31 -44.14 -52.94
C ALA A 113 22.43 -45.15 -52.61
N ARG A 114 22.09 -46.21 -51.88
CA ARG A 114 22.75 -47.54 -51.83
C ARG A 114 21.76 -48.49 -51.12
N ALA A 115 21.03 -49.40 -51.77
CA ALA A 115 21.38 -50.59 -52.55
C ALA A 115 22.03 -51.72 -51.72
N THR A 116 21.25 -52.82 -51.55
CA THR A 116 21.62 -54.25 -51.42
C THR A 116 22.60 -54.63 -50.30
N GLU A 117 22.32 -55.60 -49.43
CA GLU A 117 21.96 -57.02 -49.67
C GLU A 117 21.08 -57.59 -48.55
#